data_AF-A0A8T3REM1-F1
#
_entry.id   AF-A0A8T3REM1-F1
#
_cell.length_a   1.000
_cell.length_b   1.000
_cell.length_c   1.000
_cell.angle_alpha   90.00
_cell.angle_beta   90.00
_cell.angle_gamma   90.00
#
_symmetry.space_group_name_H-M   'P 1'
#
loop_
_entity.id
_entity.type
_entity.pdbx_description
1 polymer ?
#
loop_
_entity_poly.entity_id
_entity_poly.type
_entity_poly.pdbx_seq_one_letter_code
_entity_poly.pdbx_strand_id
1 'polypeptide(L)'
;MDRGVPTEAVLEEMRQSDPPVHYLVGTPKGRLSQLEKALLAKPWAEARPGVDVKLLPQEGELYVYAQSRDRVAKERAMRRRKLKKLWARLKQLATMKLTREELLMKLGAARQQAPSAWRLVDVELAEAGTTFCYRLSRDKLRHVRRREGRYLLRTTLTETDPAKL
;
A
#
# COMPACT_ATOMS: atom_id res chain seq x y z
N MET A 1 -6.74 12.14 -10.90
CA MET A 1 -7.21 10.79 -11.27
C MET A 1 -6.30 9.75 -10.64
N ASP A 2 -6.85 8.84 -9.83
CA ASP A 2 -6.13 7.63 -9.42
C ASP A 2 -5.95 6.77 -10.68
N ARG A 3 -4.70 6.62 -11.16
CA ARG A 3 -4.42 5.88 -12.40
C ARG A 3 -4.95 4.45 -12.28
N GLY A 4 -5.80 4.04 -13.21
CA GLY A 4 -6.35 2.68 -13.29
C GLY A 4 -7.66 2.43 -12.54
N VAL A 5 -8.29 3.47 -11.98
CA VAL A 5 -9.67 3.39 -11.47
C VAL A 5 -10.59 4.16 -12.42
N PRO A 6 -11.68 3.55 -12.94
CA PRO A 6 -12.67 4.24 -13.76
C PRO A 6 -13.26 5.47 -13.05
N THR A 7 -13.61 6.51 -13.82
CA THR A 7 -14.27 7.71 -13.29
C THR A 7 -15.73 7.40 -12.92
N GLU A 8 -16.35 8.21 -12.06
CA GLU A 8 -17.77 8.02 -11.74
C GLU A 8 -18.68 8.16 -12.97
N ALA A 9 -18.33 9.03 -13.92
CA ALA A 9 -19.08 9.16 -15.17
C ALA A 9 -19.09 7.83 -15.96
N VAL A 10 -17.92 7.19 -16.12
CA VAL A 10 -17.82 5.89 -16.80
C VAL A 10 -18.59 4.81 -16.05
N LEU A 11 -18.54 4.82 -14.72
CA LEU A 11 -19.26 3.81 -13.92
C LEU A 11 -20.78 4.03 -13.95
N GLU A 12 -21.23 5.28 -14.07
CA GLU A 12 -22.64 5.59 -14.30
C GLU A 12 -23.09 5.12 -15.68
N GLU A 13 -22.31 5.37 -16.73
CA GLU A 13 -22.59 4.85 -18.08
C GLU A 13 -22.68 3.31 -18.07
N MET A 14 -21.79 2.62 -17.36
CA MET A 14 -21.83 1.16 -17.20
C MET A 14 -23.06 0.67 -16.45
N ARG A 15 -23.58 1.44 -15.47
CA ARG A 15 -24.82 1.10 -14.75
C ARG A 15 -26.06 1.31 -15.62
N GLN A 16 -26.04 2.31 -16.48
CA GLN A 16 -27.16 2.69 -17.35
C GLN A 16 -27.22 1.92 -18.67
N SER A 17 -26.21 1.10 -18.99
CA SER A 17 -26.21 0.29 -20.21
C SER A 17 -27.30 -0.79 -20.20
N ASP A 18 -27.72 -1.23 -21.38
CA ASP A 18 -28.66 -2.34 -21.55
C ASP A 18 -28.01 -3.49 -22.35
N PRO A 19 -27.71 -4.64 -21.72
CA PRO A 19 -27.89 -4.94 -20.30
C PRO A 19 -26.89 -4.18 -19.39
N PRO A 20 -27.18 -4.02 -18.09
CA PRO A 20 -26.27 -3.37 -17.16
C PRO A 20 -24.91 -4.09 -17.08
N VAL A 21 -23.81 -3.34 -17.16
CA VAL A 21 -22.46 -3.91 -17.04
C VAL A 21 -22.05 -3.98 -15.58
N HIS A 22 -21.84 -5.21 -15.09
CA HIS A 22 -21.29 -5.44 -13.76
C HIS A 22 -19.78 -5.19 -13.72
N TYR A 23 -19.28 -4.64 -12.61
CA TYR A 23 -17.86 -4.34 -12.45
C TYR A 23 -17.32 -4.66 -11.06
N LEU A 24 -16.00 -4.84 -10.98
CA LEU A 24 -15.23 -4.88 -9.74
C LEU A 24 -14.01 -3.97 -9.91
N VAL A 25 -14.01 -2.84 -9.22
CA VAL A 25 -12.99 -1.80 -9.37
C VAL A 25 -12.38 -1.41 -8.03
N GLY A 26 -11.17 -0.85 -8.07
CA GLY A 26 -10.58 -0.24 -6.88
C GLY A 26 -11.36 0.98 -6.42
N THR A 27 -11.38 1.25 -5.12
CA THR A 27 -11.99 2.46 -4.58
C THR A 27 -10.94 3.58 -4.46
N PRO A 28 -11.23 4.82 -4.93
CA PRO A 28 -10.32 5.95 -4.77
C PRO A 28 -9.94 6.17 -3.32
N LYS A 29 -8.67 6.53 -3.07
CA LYS A 29 -8.13 6.60 -1.70
C LYS A 29 -8.88 7.60 -0.80
N GLY A 30 -9.44 8.67 -1.38
CA GLY A 30 -10.21 9.67 -0.66
C GLY A 30 -11.53 9.15 -0.07
N ARG A 31 -12.16 8.16 -0.71
CA ARG A 31 -13.43 7.57 -0.25
C ARG A 31 -13.23 6.59 0.93
N LEU A 32 -12.01 6.09 1.12
CA LEU A 32 -11.69 5.22 2.27
C LEU A 32 -12.00 5.90 3.60
N SER A 33 -11.68 7.19 3.76
CA SER A 33 -11.94 7.93 5.01
C SER A 33 -13.42 8.04 5.35
N GLN A 34 -14.30 8.06 4.35
CA GLN A 34 -15.75 8.14 4.53
C GLN A 34 -16.32 6.77 4.94
N LEU A 35 -15.78 5.69 4.36
CA LEU A 35 -16.26 4.32 4.58
C LEU A 35 -15.61 3.64 5.80
N GLU A 36 -14.49 4.17 6.30
CA GLU A 36 -13.67 3.54 7.35
C GLU A 36 -14.49 3.22 8.60
N LYS A 37 -15.27 4.19 9.11
CA LYS A 37 -16.10 3.97 10.31
C LYS A 37 -17.12 2.84 10.12
N ALA A 38 -17.80 2.83 8.98
CA ALA A 38 -18.81 1.81 8.67
C ALA A 38 -18.17 0.42 8.48
N LEU A 39 -17.03 0.34 7.80
CA LEU A 39 -16.28 -0.91 7.60
C LEU A 39 -15.67 -1.44 8.90
N LEU A 40 -15.28 -0.57 9.84
CA LEU A 40 -14.75 -1.02 11.14
C LEU A 40 -15.78 -1.82 11.93
N ALA A 41 -17.06 -1.42 11.88
CA ALA A 41 -18.16 -2.09 12.57
C ALA A 41 -18.57 -3.43 11.95
N LYS A 42 -18.21 -3.70 10.68
CA LYS A 42 -18.55 -4.98 10.02
C LYS A 42 -17.66 -6.13 10.50
N PRO A 43 -18.20 -7.35 10.65
CA PRO A 43 -17.39 -8.53 10.94
C PRO A 43 -16.49 -8.88 9.75
N TRP A 44 -15.38 -9.55 10.04
CA TRP A 44 -14.61 -10.25 9.01
C TRP A 44 -15.30 -11.58 8.70
N ALA A 45 -15.37 -11.93 7.42
CA ALA A 45 -15.80 -13.23 6.96
C ALA A 45 -14.77 -13.79 5.96
N GLU A 46 -14.53 -15.10 5.98
CA GLU A 46 -13.65 -15.74 5.02
C GLU A 46 -14.39 -15.90 3.68
N ALA A 47 -13.87 -15.28 2.62
CA ALA A 47 -14.41 -15.44 1.27
C ALA A 47 -13.87 -16.72 0.61
N ARG A 48 -12.58 -16.99 0.82
CA ARG A 48 -11.88 -18.20 0.39
C ARG A 48 -10.63 -18.40 1.23
N PRO A 49 -10.01 -19.59 1.23
CA PRO A 49 -8.81 -19.86 2.02
C PRO A 49 -7.76 -18.74 1.93
N GLY A 50 -7.52 -18.06 3.06
CA GLY A 50 -6.52 -17.00 3.17
C GLY A 50 -6.92 -15.62 2.62
N VAL A 51 -8.19 -15.42 2.29
CA VAL A 51 -8.79 -14.12 1.96
C VAL A 51 -10.01 -13.85 2.83
N ASP A 52 -9.86 -12.87 3.71
CA ASP A 52 -10.93 -12.38 4.57
C ASP A 52 -11.51 -11.10 3.96
N VAL A 53 -12.82 -10.90 4.06
CA VAL A 53 -13.51 -9.69 3.58
C VAL A 53 -14.42 -9.10 4.63
N LYS A 54 -14.63 -7.79 4.53
CA LYS A 54 -15.78 -7.10 5.13
C LYS A 54 -16.64 -6.53 4.02
N LEU A 55 -17.94 -6.73 4.15
CA LEU A 55 -18.93 -6.32 3.16
C LEU A 55 -19.75 -5.14 3.69
N LEU A 56 -19.83 -4.09 2.88
CA LEU A 56 -20.61 -2.89 3.17
C LEU A 56 -21.44 -2.52 1.94
N PRO A 57 -22.72 -2.94 1.89
CA PRO A 57 -23.67 -2.44 0.91
C PRO A 57 -23.94 -0.95 1.17
N GLN A 58 -23.85 -0.11 0.14
CA GLN A 58 -24.15 1.32 0.20
C GLN A 58 -24.50 1.85 -1.19
N GLU A 59 -25.59 2.62 -1.30
CA GLU A 59 -25.98 3.33 -2.53
C GLU A 59 -26.11 2.42 -3.77
N GLY A 60 -26.63 1.20 -3.59
CA GLY A 60 -26.80 0.23 -4.68
C GLY A 60 -25.51 -0.47 -5.12
N GLU A 61 -24.38 -0.18 -4.46
CA GLU A 61 -23.10 -0.85 -4.65
C GLU A 61 -22.71 -1.65 -3.41
N LEU A 62 -21.76 -2.56 -3.59
CA LEU A 62 -21.12 -3.31 -2.52
C LEU A 62 -19.65 -2.91 -2.42
N TYR A 63 -19.26 -2.45 -1.24
CA TYR A 63 -17.88 -2.20 -0.89
C TYR A 63 -17.28 -3.43 -0.21
N VAL A 64 -16.15 -3.90 -0.75
CA VAL A 64 -15.45 -5.11 -0.28
C VAL A 64 -14.10 -4.70 0.28
N TYR A 65 -13.97 -4.71 1.60
CA TYR A 65 -12.68 -4.51 2.26
C TYR A 65 -12.00 -5.86 2.46
N ALA A 66 -11.06 -6.18 1.59
CA ALA A 66 -10.40 -7.47 1.57
C ALA A 66 -9.05 -7.43 2.28
N GLN A 67 -8.68 -8.55 2.88
CA GLN A 67 -7.38 -8.85 3.47
C GLN A 67 -6.89 -10.20 2.94
N SER A 68 -5.77 -10.20 2.21
CA SER A 68 -5.18 -11.41 1.62
C SER A 68 -3.83 -11.76 2.25
N ARG A 69 -3.70 -12.99 2.76
CA ARG A 69 -2.44 -13.50 3.35
C ARG A 69 -1.31 -13.57 2.32
N ASP A 70 -1.60 -14.02 1.10
CA ASP A 70 -0.61 -14.07 0.01
C ASP A 70 -0.16 -12.68 -0.41
N ARG A 71 -1.09 -11.72 -0.46
CA ARG A 71 -0.75 -10.33 -0.73
C ARG A 71 0.14 -9.75 0.36
N VAL A 72 -0.14 -10.03 1.63
CA VAL A 72 0.75 -9.69 2.75
C VAL A 72 2.14 -10.28 2.55
N ALA A 73 2.24 -11.58 2.23
CA ALA A 73 3.53 -12.24 2.01
C ALA A 73 4.31 -11.60 0.85
N LYS A 74 3.64 -11.33 -0.27
CA LYS A 74 4.21 -10.68 -1.45
C LYS A 74 4.72 -9.27 -1.13
N GLU A 75 3.91 -8.43 -0.48
CA GLU A 75 4.29 -7.08 -0.10
C GLU A 75 5.47 -7.06 0.88
N ARG A 76 5.47 -7.96 1.86
CA ARG A 76 6.60 -8.17 2.77
C ARG A 76 7.87 -8.55 2.04
N ALA A 77 7.79 -9.50 1.10
CA ALA A 77 8.93 -9.95 0.32
C ALA A 77 9.50 -8.81 -0.53
N MET A 78 8.64 -8.06 -1.24
CA MET A 78 9.05 -6.90 -2.03
C MET A 78 9.73 -5.83 -1.17
N ARG A 79 9.16 -5.49 -0.01
CA ARG A 79 9.73 -4.50 0.90
C ARG A 79 11.05 -4.98 1.49
N ARG A 80 11.15 -6.24 1.91
CA ARG A 80 12.39 -6.85 2.41
C ARG A 80 13.50 -6.77 1.35
N ARG A 81 13.19 -7.09 0.10
CA ARG A 81 14.14 -6.98 -1.02
C ARG A 81 14.67 -5.55 -1.18
N LYS A 82 13.78 -4.56 -1.18
CA LYS A 82 14.16 -3.13 -1.27
C LYS A 82 14.99 -2.67 -0.07
N LEU A 83 14.61 -3.07 1.15
CA LEU A 83 15.36 -2.78 2.38
C LEU A 83 16.76 -3.38 2.33
N LYS A 84 16.92 -4.65 1.96
CA LYS A 84 18.24 -5.29 1.82
C LYS A 84 19.13 -4.55 0.83
N LYS A 85 18.59 -4.17 -0.34
CA LYS A 85 19.33 -3.39 -1.35
C LYS A 85 19.78 -2.04 -0.80
N LEU A 86 18.87 -1.30 -0.13
CA LEU A 86 19.21 -0.03 0.49
C LEU A 86 20.26 -0.19 1.59
N TRP A 87 20.13 -1.20 2.45
CA TRP A 87 21.07 -1.47 3.55
C TRP A 87 22.49 -1.75 3.04
N ALA A 88 22.59 -2.59 2.00
CA ALA A 88 23.87 -2.85 1.34
C ALA A 88 24.47 -1.57 0.75
N ARG A 89 23.64 -0.71 0.13
CA ARG A 89 24.11 0.57 -0.42
C ARG A 89 24.59 1.53 0.67
N LEU A 90 23.86 1.67 1.78
CA LEU A 90 24.29 2.51 2.91
C LEU A 90 25.60 2.00 3.52
N LYS A 91 25.76 0.68 3.66
CA LYS A 91 27.03 0.09 4.12
C LYS A 91 28.20 0.44 3.19
N GLN A 92 28.00 0.36 1.87
CA GLN A 92 29.03 0.76 0.90
C GLN A 92 29.40 2.24 1.05
N LEU A 93 28.40 3.13 1.15
CA LEU A 93 28.64 4.57 1.30
C LEU A 93 29.40 4.91 2.57
N ALA A 94 29.13 4.20 3.67
CA ALA A 94 29.82 4.41 4.95
C ALA A 94 31.32 4.06 4.89
N THR A 95 31.76 3.23 3.94
CA THR A 95 33.17 2.83 3.78
C THR A 95 33.91 3.62 2.69
N MET A 96 33.21 4.43 1.91
CA MET A 96 33.83 5.20 0.83
C MET A 96 34.50 6.46 1.37
N LYS A 97 35.68 6.80 0.82
CA LYS A 97 36.27 8.14 0.98
C LYS A 97 35.53 9.07 0.02
N LEU A 98 34.68 9.93 0.57
CA LEU A 98 33.84 10.87 -0.17
C LEU A 98 34.02 12.26 0.41
N THR A 99 33.80 13.29 -0.41
CA THR A 99 33.50 14.63 0.10
C THR A 99 32.07 14.68 0.64
N ARG A 100 31.74 15.72 1.41
CA ARG A 100 30.38 15.90 1.96
C ARG A 100 29.33 16.03 0.85
N GLU A 101 29.64 16.77 -0.21
CA GLU A 101 28.75 16.95 -1.36
C GLU A 101 28.49 15.63 -2.09
N GLU A 102 29.54 14.84 -2.34
CA GLU A 102 29.42 13.53 -2.97
C GLU A 102 28.59 12.56 -2.13
N LEU A 103 28.78 12.58 -0.80
CA LEU A 103 27.98 11.79 0.13
C LEU A 103 26.50 12.16 0.03
N LEU A 104 26.17 13.44 0.10
CA LEU A 104 24.78 13.93 0.00
C LEU A 104 24.15 13.53 -1.34
N MET A 105 24.88 13.70 -2.45
CA MET A 105 24.42 13.29 -3.78
C MET A 105 24.13 11.78 -3.86
N LYS A 106 25.03 10.95 -3.32
CA LYS A 106 24.86 9.49 -3.33
C LYS A 106 23.74 9.02 -2.39
N LEU A 107 23.54 9.67 -1.25
CA LEU A 107 22.40 9.42 -0.36
C LEU A 107 21.08 9.83 -1.04
N GLY A 108 21.06 10.96 -1.74
CA GLY A 108 19.93 11.39 -2.56
C GLY A 108 19.57 10.37 -3.63
N ALA A 109 20.56 9.87 -4.37
CA ALA A 109 20.36 8.81 -5.35
C ALA A 109 19.81 7.51 -4.72
N ALA A 110 20.35 7.10 -3.55
CA ALA A 110 19.86 5.93 -2.83
C ALA A 110 18.39 6.10 -2.38
N ARG A 111 18.01 7.30 -1.93
CA ARG A 111 16.62 7.67 -1.61
C ARG A 111 15.71 7.57 -2.81
N GLN A 112 16.12 8.08 -3.97
CA GLN A 112 15.34 8.04 -5.21
C GLN A 112 15.12 6.60 -5.71
N GLN A 113 16.13 5.73 -5.60
CA GLN A 113 16.03 4.33 -6.05
C GLN A 113 15.15 3.47 -5.13
N ALA A 114 15.03 3.83 -3.85
CA ALA A 114 14.32 3.03 -2.86
C ALA A 114 13.40 3.85 -1.94
N PRO A 115 12.47 4.68 -2.46
CA PRO A 115 11.74 5.67 -1.67
C PRO A 115 10.87 5.04 -0.57
N SER A 116 10.25 3.90 -0.85
CA SER A 116 9.45 3.16 0.15
C SER A 116 10.29 2.56 1.27
N ALA A 117 11.53 2.14 0.98
CA ALA A 117 12.43 1.57 1.97
C ALA A 117 13.14 2.67 2.76
N TRP A 118 13.52 3.76 2.09
CA TRP A 118 14.13 4.95 2.70
C TRP A 118 13.27 5.52 3.83
N ARG A 119 11.95 5.59 3.64
CA ARG A 119 10.99 6.04 4.68
C ARG A 119 11.04 5.21 5.98
N LEU A 120 11.63 4.01 5.94
CA LEU A 120 11.74 3.11 7.09
C LEU A 120 13.12 3.16 7.74
N VAL A 121 14.06 3.90 7.17
CA VAL A 121 15.41 4.05 7.68
C VAL A 121 15.59 5.49 8.12
N ASP A 122 15.97 5.67 9.38
CA ASP A 122 16.39 6.98 9.88
C ASP A 122 17.87 7.12 9.55
N VAL A 123 18.25 8.19 8.85
CA VAL A 123 19.61 8.48 8.40
C VAL A 123 20.00 9.83 8.98
N GLU A 124 21.04 9.85 9.79
CA GLU A 124 21.53 11.03 10.51
C GLU A 124 22.95 11.32 10.04
N LEU A 125 23.17 12.52 9.51
CA LEU A 125 24.48 12.99 9.08
C LEU A 125 25.15 13.74 10.24
N ALA A 126 26.47 13.57 10.38
CA ALA A 126 27.23 14.42 11.29
C ALA A 126 27.17 15.89 10.83
N GLU A 127 27.17 16.83 11.79
CA GLU A 127 27.12 18.27 11.50
C GLU A 127 28.33 18.72 10.67
N ALA A 128 29.51 18.21 11.01
CA ALA A 128 30.75 18.37 10.26
C ALA A 128 31.28 17.01 9.78
N GLY A 129 31.79 16.98 8.56
CA GLY A 129 32.44 15.81 7.97
C GLY A 129 31.55 14.97 7.05
N THR A 130 31.92 13.69 6.93
CA THR A 130 31.41 12.76 5.91
C THR A 130 30.91 11.44 6.50
N THR A 131 30.72 11.44 7.82
CA THR A 131 30.17 10.30 8.57
C THR A 131 28.65 10.44 8.69
N PHE A 132 27.97 9.30 8.73
CA PHE A 132 26.54 9.23 8.95
C PHE A 132 26.19 7.93 9.66
N CYS A 133 25.10 7.96 10.43
CA CYS A 133 24.51 6.80 11.06
C CYS A 133 23.19 6.48 10.40
N TYR A 134 22.81 5.20 10.41
CA TYR A 134 21.52 4.77 9.91
C TYR A 134 20.93 3.64 10.74
N ARG A 135 19.63 3.72 11.02
CA ARG A 135 18.90 2.72 11.80
C ARG A 135 17.56 2.39 11.17
N LEU A 136 17.10 1.16 11.37
CA LEU A 136 15.77 0.75 10.95
C LEU A 136 14.76 1.28 11.97
N SER A 137 13.82 2.08 11.49
CA SER A 137 12.70 2.54 12.30
C SER A 137 11.71 1.39 12.52
N ARG A 138 11.82 0.72 13.67
CA ARG A 138 10.95 -0.42 14.03
C ARG A 138 9.48 -0.01 14.10
N ASP A 139 9.21 1.21 14.55
CA ASP A 139 7.85 1.73 14.70
C ASP A 139 7.19 1.96 13.34
N LYS A 140 7.89 2.64 12.42
CA LYS A 140 7.43 2.81 11.03
C LYS A 140 7.25 1.46 10.35
N LEU A 141 8.15 0.50 10.59
CA LEU A 141 8.01 -0.85 10.04
C LEU A 141 6.79 -1.60 10.60
N ARG A 142 6.52 -1.51 11.90
CA ARG A 142 5.31 -2.10 12.51
C ARG A 142 4.04 -1.50 11.93
N HIS A 143 4.01 -0.17 11.74
CA HIS A 143 2.87 0.52 11.16
C HIS A 143 2.57 0.06 9.73
N VAL A 144 3.60 0.02 8.88
CA VAL A 144 3.43 -0.48 7.50
C VAL A 144 2.98 -1.94 7.50
N ARG A 145 3.52 -2.79 8.39
CA ARG A 145 3.15 -4.21 8.46
C ARG A 145 1.69 -4.47 8.80
N ARG A 146 1.04 -3.57 9.52
CA ARG A 146 -0.39 -3.67 9.90
C ARG A 146 -1.34 -3.33 8.76
N ARG A 147 -0.86 -2.65 7.71
CA ARG A 147 -1.66 -2.17 6.58
C ARG A 147 -1.51 -3.01 5.32
N GLU A 148 -0.65 -4.02 5.35
CA GLU A 148 -0.33 -4.81 4.17
C GLU A 148 -1.46 -5.72 3.75
N GLY A 149 -1.50 -6.02 2.45
CA GLY A 149 -2.43 -6.97 1.88
C GLY A 149 -3.90 -6.62 2.07
N ARG A 150 -4.19 -5.36 2.38
CA ARG A 150 -5.54 -4.82 2.49
C ARG A 150 -5.86 -3.92 1.31
N TYR A 151 -7.04 -4.08 0.75
CA TYR A 151 -7.52 -3.29 -0.37
C TYR A 151 -9.03 -3.12 -0.28
N LEU A 152 -9.52 -1.97 -0.77
CA LEU A 152 -10.93 -1.66 -0.83
C LEU A 152 -11.36 -1.72 -2.29
N LEU A 153 -12.33 -2.57 -2.56
CA LEU A 153 -12.98 -2.71 -3.86
C LEU A 153 -14.41 -2.22 -3.78
N ARG A 154 -14.95 -1.92 -4.96
CA ARG A 154 -16.33 -1.53 -5.17
C ARG A 154 -16.90 -2.32 -6.34
N THR A 155 -18.11 -2.83 -6.18
CA THR A 155 -18.79 -3.63 -7.19
C THR A 155 -20.29 -3.38 -7.22
N THR A 156 -20.92 -3.59 -8.38
CA THR A 156 -22.38 -3.64 -8.53
C THR A 156 -22.96 -5.02 -8.27
N LEU A 157 -22.12 -6.02 -7.96
CA LEU A 157 -22.58 -7.30 -7.47
C LEU A 157 -23.19 -7.10 -6.08
N THR A 158 -24.47 -7.41 -5.95
CA THR A 158 -25.22 -7.29 -4.71
C THR A 158 -25.16 -8.56 -3.85
N GLU A 159 -24.46 -9.59 -4.31
CA GLU A 159 -24.26 -10.82 -3.56
C GLU A 159 -23.54 -10.53 -2.25
N THR A 160 -24.12 -10.97 -1.15
CA THR A 160 -23.63 -10.70 0.21
C THR A 160 -23.04 -11.92 0.88
N ASP A 161 -23.13 -13.09 0.24
CA ASP A 161 -22.37 -14.27 0.61
C ASP A 161 -20.89 -14.09 0.22
N PRO A 162 -19.96 -14.00 1.18
CA PRO A 162 -18.53 -13.86 0.91
C PRO A 162 -17.95 -14.98 0.03
N ALA A 163 -18.51 -16.18 0.09
CA ALA A 163 -18.03 -17.34 -0.67
C ALA A 163 -18.41 -17.29 -2.16
N LYS A 164 -19.34 -16.41 -2.53
CA LYS A 164 -19.83 -16.22 -3.91
C LYS A 164 -19.27 -14.97 -4.59
N LEU A 165 -18.38 -14.23 -3.91
CA LEU A 165 -17.66 -13.06 -4.43
C LEU A 165 -16.38 -13.42 -5.19
#